data_AF-A0A8J7W3D8-F1
#
_entry.id   AF-A0A8J7W3D8-F1
#
_cell.length_a   1.000
_cell.length_b   1.000
_cell.length_c   1.000
_cell.angle_alpha   90.00
_cell.angle_beta   90.00
_cell.angle_gamma   90.00
#
_symmetry.space_group_name_H-M   'P 1'
#
loop_
_entity.id
_entity.type
_entity.pdbx_description
1 polymer ?
#
loop_
_entity_poly.entity_id
_entity_poly.type
_entity_poly.pdbx_seq_one_letter_code
_entity_poly.pdbx_strand_id
1 'polypeptide(L)'
;MSFLEEAHLGYLGYGTGLYDKYTQERQVQFPFDVYIGNVFREKNTWITVGNVTNFRIAPWVVEASYTLKMRSIAKNSIAEPSWESKTEQSANLNNQNYVATDTMAVDVSGNIYDFKITNIMDYPLWENVFLKPGSIKSNGTAFSVGVYNKKGAQTGTAKYTMPIMPGSHPFIDNQGAVKLGYTFRYSFTTMASLNDNRDFIRVEPRFYYVKNDGSGRQEVDLYYHDTVNKKQVYFLKVGTVLDHDNVKKVSLNSLANVVEEKEIETTAEMTGRKEDSIRYKEVDCYSPQMITLPSQLRTFAGSTNNVPSTRINQAKMSVQKWYGEYSLPAETFAVPKGYDVLNAARLKNGLSGREDFWLKDGYIIINFDIETYHYNSTTGVAERHLSYINKQNSQTYGCCNMWKKEGYTYTRTNYGKTFDLTDGDTMFLYTIYQYGRKTNASTDYSSRGTH
;
A
#
# COMPACT_ATOMS: atom_id res chain seq x y z
N MET A 1 5.88 2.18 -28.93
CA MET A 1 5.59 0.94 -29.67
C MET A 1 6.47 0.93 -30.90
N SER A 2 7.14 -0.19 -31.18
CA SER A 2 7.92 -0.42 -32.40
C SER A 2 7.16 -1.48 -33.18
N PHE A 3 6.61 -1.13 -34.34
CA PHE A 3 5.95 -2.08 -35.24
C PHE A 3 7.04 -2.80 -36.04
N LEU A 4 7.20 -4.11 -35.87
CA LEU A 4 8.13 -4.95 -36.64
C LEU A 4 7.36 -5.69 -37.73
N GLU A 5 7.85 -5.56 -38.96
CA GLU A 5 7.49 -6.21 -40.24
C GLU A 5 6.00 -6.37 -40.58
N GLU A 6 5.54 -5.58 -41.55
CA GLU A 6 4.22 -5.69 -42.17
C GLU A 6 4.25 -6.68 -43.35
N ALA A 7 3.26 -7.58 -43.43
CA ALA A 7 3.08 -8.53 -44.54
C ALA A 7 2.40 -7.85 -45.75
N HIS A 8 2.90 -8.10 -46.97
CA HIS A 8 2.38 -7.46 -48.19
C HIS A 8 2.20 -8.44 -49.37
N LEU A 9 1.32 -8.07 -50.31
CA LEU A 9 1.19 -8.72 -51.61
C LEU A 9 2.28 -8.26 -52.59
N GLY A 10 2.82 -9.19 -53.38
CA GLY A 10 3.88 -8.95 -54.36
C GLY A 10 3.43 -8.30 -55.68
N TYR A 11 2.61 -7.24 -55.62
CA TYR A 11 2.25 -6.46 -56.81
C TYR A 11 3.40 -5.54 -57.24
N LEU A 12 3.53 -5.29 -58.55
CA LEU A 12 4.59 -4.42 -59.10
C LEU A 12 4.51 -3.01 -58.49
N GLY A 13 5.55 -2.60 -57.73
CA GLY A 13 5.60 -1.32 -57.00
C GLY A 13 5.27 -1.40 -55.50
N TYR A 14 4.87 -2.57 -55.00
CA TYR A 14 4.65 -2.88 -53.59
C TYR A 14 5.59 -4.04 -53.18
N GLY A 15 6.46 -3.80 -52.19
CA GLY A 15 7.41 -4.77 -51.61
C GLY A 15 7.36 -4.80 -50.08
N THR A 16 8.42 -5.23 -49.41
CA THR A 16 8.56 -5.07 -47.95
C THR A 16 9.03 -3.63 -47.64
N GLY A 17 8.21 -2.85 -46.93
CA GLY A 17 8.52 -1.46 -46.60
C GLY A 17 7.52 -0.86 -45.61
N LEU A 18 7.78 0.36 -45.13
CA LEU A 18 6.83 1.09 -44.27
C LEU A 18 5.79 1.82 -45.13
N TYR A 19 4.52 1.44 -45.01
CA TYR A 19 3.43 1.98 -45.82
C TYR A 19 2.70 3.17 -45.18
N ASP A 20 3.31 3.81 -44.18
CA ASP A 20 2.82 5.03 -43.52
C ASP A 20 2.31 6.09 -44.52
N LYS A 21 2.96 6.22 -45.67
CA LYS A 21 2.56 7.18 -46.71
C LYS A 21 1.18 6.89 -47.33
N TYR A 22 0.68 5.66 -47.23
CA TYR A 22 -0.64 5.23 -47.71
C TYR A 22 -1.68 5.07 -46.60
N THR A 23 -1.27 5.23 -45.34
CA THR A 23 -2.16 5.23 -44.18
C THR A 23 -2.69 6.64 -43.95
N GLN A 24 -4.02 6.78 -43.88
CA GLN A 24 -4.69 8.03 -43.51
C GLN A 24 -4.66 8.24 -42.01
N GLU A 25 -5.10 7.22 -41.26
CA GLU A 25 -5.23 7.24 -39.82
C GLU A 25 -4.92 5.88 -39.22
N ARG A 26 -4.35 5.90 -38.02
CA ARG A 26 -4.25 4.75 -37.13
C ARG A 26 -5.16 4.99 -35.96
N GLN A 27 -5.96 3.99 -35.58
CA GLN A 27 -6.91 4.13 -34.51
C GLN A 27 -6.84 2.95 -33.54
N VAL A 28 -7.11 3.25 -32.27
CA VAL A 28 -7.26 2.27 -31.20
C VAL A 28 -8.60 2.47 -30.51
N GLN A 29 -9.21 1.37 -30.07
CA GLN A 29 -10.44 1.36 -29.29
C GLN A 29 -10.19 0.52 -28.03
N PHE A 30 -10.35 1.17 -26.88
CA PHE A 30 -10.24 0.54 -25.57
C PHE A 30 -11.61 0.05 -25.10
N PRO A 31 -11.74 -1.17 -24.55
CA PRO A 31 -12.97 -1.64 -23.93
C PRO A 31 -13.22 -1.02 -22.53
N PHE A 32 -12.40 -0.04 -22.14
CA PHE A 32 -12.48 0.71 -20.90
C PHE A 32 -12.15 2.20 -21.12
N ASP A 33 -12.51 3.02 -20.14
CA ASP A 33 -12.37 4.47 -20.20
C ASP A 33 -10.90 4.91 -20.08
N VAL A 34 -10.48 5.84 -20.94
CA VAL A 34 -9.11 6.37 -20.95
C VAL A 34 -9.07 7.88 -21.08
N TYR A 35 -7.89 8.45 -20.82
CA TYR A 35 -7.57 9.84 -21.05
C TYR A 35 -6.40 9.98 -22.00
N ILE A 36 -6.45 11.00 -22.87
CA ILE A 36 -5.29 11.55 -23.57
C ILE A 36 -5.03 12.93 -22.97
N GLY A 37 -3.91 13.07 -22.24
CA GLY A 37 -3.71 14.24 -21.38
C GLY A 37 -4.85 14.37 -20.36
N ASN A 38 -5.61 15.47 -20.46
CA ASN A 38 -6.81 15.72 -19.62
C ASN A 38 -8.13 15.45 -20.35
N VAL A 39 -8.09 14.99 -21.61
CA VAL A 39 -9.29 14.77 -22.41
C VAL A 39 -9.79 13.35 -22.22
N PHE A 40 -11.04 13.22 -21.75
CA PHE A 40 -11.71 11.94 -21.57
C PHE A 40 -12.09 11.29 -22.91
N ARG A 41 -11.95 9.97 -22.98
CA ARG A 41 -12.43 9.11 -24.06
C ARG A 41 -13.17 7.94 -23.45
N GLU A 42 -14.45 7.83 -23.79
CA GLU A 42 -15.29 6.74 -23.32
C GLU A 42 -14.85 5.42 -23.95
N LYS A 43 -14.99 4.33 -23.19
CA LYS A 43 -14.81 2.97 -23.70
C LYS A 43 -15.55 2.75 -25.02
N ASN A 44 -15.03 1.87 -25.87
CA ASN A 44 -15.57 1.54 -27.19
C ASN A 44 -15.63 2.72 -28.17
N THR A 45 -14.83 3.77 -27.95
CA THR A 45 -14.64 4.86 -28.91
C THR A 45 -13.38 4.63 -29.74
N TRP A 46 -13.45 4.81 -31.05
CA TRP A 46 -12.26 4.83 -31.90
C TRP A 46 -11.49 6.14 -31.70
N ILE A 47 -10.20 6.01 -31.42
CA ILE A 47 -9.32 7.14 -31.10
C ILE A 47 -8.16 7.15 -32.10
N THR A 48 -8.04 8.22 -32.88
CA THR A 48 -6.90 8.42 -33.78
C THR A 48 -5.62 8.67 -32.99
N VAL A 49 -4.55 7.95 -33.37
CA VAL A 49 -3.25 7.97 -32.70
C VAL A 49 -2.14 8.35 -33.67
N GLY A 50 -1.16 9.09 -33.15
CA GLY A 50 0.12 9.32 -33.84
C GLY A 50 1.14 8.22 -33.55
N ASN A 51 2.38 8.43 -34.01
CA ASN A 51 3.49 7.48 -33.80
C ASN A 51 3.75 7.17 -32.31
N VAL A 52 3.57 8.17 -31.45
CA VAL A 52 3.59 8.01 -29.99
C VAL A 52 2.38 8.72 -29.42
N THR A 53 1.51 7.97 -28.76
CA THR A 53 0.35 8.51 -28.05
C THR A 53 0.35 7.97 -26.63
N ASN A 54 0.33 8.86 -25.64
CA ASN A 54 0.31 8.48 -24.23
C ASN A 54 -1.13 8.48 -23.72
N PHE A 55 -1.53 7.35 -23.15
CA PHE A 55 -2.83 7.17 -22.54
C PHE A 55 -2.70 7.05 -21.02
N ARG A 56 -3.72 7.51 -20.31
CA ARG A 56 -3.89 7.21 -18.88
C ARG A 56 -5.22 6.49 -18.68
N ILE A 57 -5.17 5.33 -18.05
CA ILE A 57 -6.37 4.59 -17.65
C ILE A 57 -7.16 5.42 -16.65
N ALA A 58 -8.48 5.51 -16.81
CA ALA A 58 -9.33 6.17 -15.84
C ALA A 58 -9.32 5.38 -14.51
N PRO A 59 -9.29 6.05 -13.34
CA PRO A 59 -9.08 5.36 -12.07
C PRO A 59 -10.20 4.40 -11.69
N TRP A 60 -11.41 4.57 -12.24
CA TRP A 60 -12.57 3.71 -12.01
C TRP A 60 -12.67 2.50 -12.96
N VAL A 61 -11.68 2.29 -13.82
CA VAL A 61 -11.64 1.09 -14.66
C VAL A 61 -11.50 -0.13 -13.75
N VAL A 62 -12.37 -1.11 -13.96
CA VAL A 62 -12.36 -2.39 -13.24
C VAL A 62 -11.14 -3.19 -13.68
N GLU A 63 -10.53 -3.91 -12.74
CA GLU A 63 -9.39 -4.77 -13.04
C GLU A 63 -9.85 -6.02 -13.79
N ALA A 64 -9.24 -6.29 -14.95
CA ALA A 64 -9.50 -7.48 -15.76
C ALA A 64 -8.47 -7.59 -16.90
N SER A 65 -8.47 -8.75 -17.55
CA SER A 65 -7.91 -8.92 -18.88
C SER A 65 -8.87 -8.34 -19.93
N TYR A 66 -8.32 -7.56 -20.85
CA TYR A 66 -9.06 -6.85 -21.89
C TYR A 66 -8.44 -7.11 -23.26
N THR A 67 -9.24 -6.93 -24.31
CA THR A 67 -8.77 -6.96 -25.69
C THR A 67 -9.02 -5.60 -26.33
N LEU A 68 -7.92 -4.91 -26.67
CA LEU A 68 -7.97 -3.67 -27.44
C LEU A 68 -8.22 -4.00 -28.90
N LYS A 69 -8.97 -3.14 -29.60
CA LYS A 69 -9.12 -3.22 -31.05
C LYS A 69 -8.28 -2.12 -31.69
N MET A 70 -7.60 -2.45 -32.77
CA MET A 70 -6.73 -1.54 -33.51
C MET A 70 -7.12 -1.60 -34.98
N ARG A 71 -6.97 -0.47 -35.66
CA ARG A 71 -7.14 -0.43 -37.12
C ARG A 71 -6.26 0.62 -37.78
N SER A 72 -5.83 0.32 -39.00
CA SER A 72 -5.15 1.24 -39.91
C SER A 72 -6.05 1.47 -41.12
N ILE A 73 -6.30 2.73 -41.45
CA ILE A 73 -7.25 3.15 -42.49
C ILE A 73 -6.45 3.67 -43.68
N ALA A 74 -6.70 3.14 -44.87
CA ALA A 74 -6.00 3.55 -46.09
C ALA A 74 -6.47 4.92 -46.61
N LYS A 75 -5.59 5.71 -47.24
CA LYS A 75 -5.91 7.04 -47.79
C LYS A 75 -7.04 7.07 -48.81
N ASN A 76 -7.17 6.02 -49.60
CA ASN A 76 -8.23 5.89 -50.59
C ASN A 76 -9.59 5.52 -49.97
N SER A 77 -9.68 5.28 -48.66
CA SER A 77 -10.96 4.98 -47.99
C SER A 77 -11.95 6.15 -48.06
N ILE A 78 -11.47 7.40 -48.16
CA ILE A 78 -12.31 8.59 -48.18
C ILE A 78 -13.25 8.64 -49.40
N ALA A 79 -12.89 7.95 -50.47
CA ALA A 79 -13.71 7.83 -51.68
C ALA A 79 -14.72 6.67 -51.61
N GLU A 80 -14.68 5.86 -50.56
CA GLU A 80 -15.48 4.66 -50.40
C GLU A 80 -16.55 4.83 -49.30
N PRO A 81 -17.83 4.91 -49.67
CA PRO A 81 -18.92 4.84 -48.71
C PRO A 81 -18.87 3.51 -47.93
N SER A 82 -19.05 3.55 -46.61
CA SER A 82 -19.01 2.35 -45.76
C SER A 82 -17.65 1.64 -45.70
N TRP A 83 -16.55 2.38 -45.88
CA TRP A 83 -15.20 1.85 -45.68
C TRP A 83 -15.01 1.15 -44.33
N GLU A 84 -15.80 1.52 -43.31
CA GLU A 84 -15.76 0.94 -41.96
C GLU A 84 -16.09 -0.56 -41.91
N SER A 85 -16.85 -1.08 -42.87
CA SER A 85 -17.17 -2.52 -42.97
C SER A 85 -16.26 -3.29 -43.93
N LYS A 86 -15.45 -2.57 -44.71
CA LYS A 86 -14.50 -3.12 -45.69
C LYS A 86 -13.14 -3.40 -45.03
N THR A 87 -13.15 -4.35 -44.10
CA THR A 87 -12.02 -4.63 -43.20
C THR A 87 -11.39 -5.99 -43.47
N GLU A 88 -10.09 -6.11 -43.19
CA GLU A 88 -9.35 -7.37 -43.21
C GLU A 88 -8.43 -7.46 -41.99
N GLN A 89 -8.16 -8.68 -41.51
CA GLN A 89 -7.29 -8.90 -40.35
C GLN A 89 -5.82 -8.81 -40.76
N SER A 90 -5.02 -8.14 -39.94
CA SER A 90 -3.56 -7.94 -40.05
C SER A 90 -3.08 -7.11 -41.25
N ALA A 91 -3.72 -7.20 -42.42
CA ALA A 91 -3.44 -6.37 -43.59
C ALA A 91 -4.64 -6.34 -44.54
N ASN A 92 -4.85 -5.25 -45.27
CA ASN A 92 -5.90 -5.12 -46.28
C ASN A 92 -5.40 -5.53 -47.67
N LEU A 93 -5.13 -6.83 -47.84
CA LEU A 93 -4.56 -7.40 -49.06
C LEU A 93 -5.61 -7.47 -50.19
N ASN A 94 -6.89 -7.60 -49.87
CA ASN A 94 -7.96 -7.51 -50.85
C ASN A 94 -8.22 -6.05 -51.23
N ASN A 95 -8.22 -5.73 -52.53
CA ASN A 95 -8.46 -4.38 -53.03
C ASN A 95 -9.86 -3.82 -52.73
N GLN A 96 -10.80 -4.66 -52.29
CA GLN A 96 -12.11 -4.26 -51.79
C GLN A 96 -12.08 -3.82 -50.31
N ASN A 97 -10.97 -4.06 -49.59
CA ASN A 97 -10.80 -3.74 -48.19
C ASN A 97 -9.91 -2.50 -48.01
N TYR A 98 -10.38 -1.57 -47.18
CA TYR A 98 -9.74 -0.27 -46.96
C TYR A 98 -9.18 -0.12 -45.54
N VAL A 99 -9.42 -1.12 -44.69
CA VAL A 99 -9.04 -1.10 -43.27
C VAL A 99 -8.36 -2.40 -42.88
N ALA A 100 -7.11 -2.31 -42.42
CA ALA A 100 -6.46 -3.41 -41.73
C ALA A 100 -6.81 -3.35 -40.25
N THR A 101 -7.15 -4.48 -39.63
CA THR A 101 -7.57 -4.57 -38.22
C THR A 101 -6.67 -5.53 -37.45
N ASP A 102 -6.48 -5.26 -36.16
CA ASP A 102 -5.74 -6.14 -35.27
C ASP A 102 -6.26 -5.99 -33.83
N THR A 103 -5.84 -6.89 -32.94
CA THR A 103 -6.22 -6.88 -31.54
C THR A 103 -5.02 -7.09 -30.62
N MET A 104 -5.07 -6.50 -29.42
CA MET A 104 -4.02 -6.67 -28.43
C MET A 104 -4.63 -7.03 -27.07
N ALA A 105 -4.18 -8.14 -26.49
CA ALA A 105 -4.50 -8.50 -25.11
C ALA A 105 -3.72 -7.60 -24.14
N VAL A 106 -4.41 -7.08 -23.13
CA VAL A 106 -3.81 -6.28 -22.06
C VAL A 106 -4.43 -6.64 -20.72
N ASP A 107 -3.64 -6.62 -19.66
CA ASP A 107 -4.13 -6.78 -18.30
C ASP A 107 -4.13 -5.41 -17.59
N VAL A 108 -5.27 -5.06 -17.00
CA VAL A 108 -5.40 -3.87 -16.16
C VAL A 108 -5.46 -4.32 -14.71
N SER A 109 -4.45 -3.90 -13.95
CA SER A 109 -4.33 -4.14 -12.51
C SER A 109 -4.35 -2.82 -11.75
N GLY A 110 -4.94 -2.86 -10.56
CA GLY A 110 -4.94 -1.81 -9.57
C GLY A 110 -3.62 -1.76 -8.81
N ASN A 111 -3.56 -0.86 -7.82
CA ASN A 111 -2.40 -0.72 -6.95
C ASN A 111 -2.83 -0.45 -5.51
N ILE A 112 -2.08 -0.99 -4.55
CA ILE A 112 -1.99 -0.49 -3.18
C ILE A 112 -0.70 0.32 -3.08
N TYR A 113 -0.75 1.54 -2.54
CA TYR A 113 0.36 2.50 -2.54
C TYR A 113 0.17 3.54 -1.42
N ASP A 114 1.09 4.49 -1.32
CA ASP A 114 1.05 5.62 -0.38
C ASP A 114 0.97 5.15 1.09
N PHE A 115 1.71 4.09 1.45
CA PHE A 115 1.83 3.69 2.84
C PHE A 115 2.52 4.79 3.65
N LYS A 116 1.86 5.22 4.73
CA LYS A 116 2.29 6.34 5.57
C LYS A 116 2.11 6.02 7.04
N ILE A 117 3.11 6.35 7.86
CA ILE A 117 2.92 6.52 9.30
C ILE A 117 2.45 7.95 9.54
N THR A 118 1.24 8.10 10.06
CA THR A 118 0.52 9.36 10.17
C THR A 118 0.50 9.93 11.59
N ASN A 119 0.88 9.12 12.59
CA ASN A 119 1.04 9.57 13.97
C ASN A 119 1.86 8.59 14.81
N ILE A 120 2.47 9.07 15.90
CA ILE A 120 3.04 8.25 16.98
C ILE A 120 2.54 8.82 18.31
N MET A 121 1.86 8.00 19.10
CA MET A 121 1.18 8.39 20.35
C MET A 121 2.13 8.45 21.56
N ASP A 122 3.41 8.79 21.33
CA ASP A 122 4.41 9.04 22.37
C ASP A 122 4.46 10.55 22.63
N TYR A 123 3.51 11.01 23.45
CA TYR A 123 3.31 12.43 23.73
C TYR A 123 3.89 12.81 25.10
N PRO A 124 4.51 14.01 25.21
CA PRO A 124 4.52 15.11 24.23
C PRO A 124 5.61 15.01 23.15
N LEU A 125 6.47 13.98 23.19
CA LEU A 125 7.67 13.90 22.35
C LEU A 125 7.38 14.05 20.85
N TRP A 126 6.42 13.28 20.33
CA TRP A 126 6.05 13.28 18.91
C TRP A 126 4.86 14.19 18.56
N GLU A 127 4.28 14.88 19.55
CA GLU A 127 3.04 15.63 19.38
C GLU A 127 3.18 16.71 18.29
N ASN A 128 4.20 17.57 18.41
CA ASN A 128 4.43 18.68 17.49
C ASN A 128 4.87 18.24 16.09
N VAL A 129 5.26 16.97 15.92
CA VAL A 129 5.58 16.41 14.60
C VAL A 129 4.32 16.25 13.77
N PHE A 130 3.26 15.71 14.37
CA PHE A 130 2.06 15.31 13.64
C PHE A 130 0.87 16.24 13.85
N LEU A 131 0.79 16.94 14.98
CA LEU A 131 -0.36 17.75 15.36
C LEU A 131 -0.07 19.25 15.22
N LYS A 132 -1.15 20.02 15.07
CA LYS A 132 -1.07 21.48 15.16
C LYS A 132 -0.90 21.89 16.64
N PRO A 133 -0.10 22.92 16.96
CA PRO A 133 0.09 23.36 18.34
C PRO A 133 -1.24 23.63 19.05
N GLY A 134 -1.43 23.04 20.24
CA GLY A 134 -2.64 23.21 21.06
C GLY A 134 -3.91 22.58 20.46
N SER A 135 -3.79 21.68 19.49
CA SER A 135 -4.92 21.04 18.82
C SER A 135 -4.69 19.55 18.58
N ILE A 136 -5.76 18.77 18.64
CA ILE A 136 -5.74 17.35 18.27
C ILE A 136 -5.76 17.11 16.75
N LYS A 137 -5.83 18.16 15.93
CA LYS A 137 -5.89 18.05 14.46
C LYS A 137 -4.49 17.83 13.89
N SER A 138 -4.36 16.94 12.91
CA SER A 138 -3.10 16.76 12.18
C SER A 138 -2.67 18.06 11.47
N ASN A 139 -1.36 18.26 11.41
CA ASN A 139 -0.71 19.30 10.63
C ASN A 139 -0.39 18.85 9.18
N GLY A 140 -0.72 17.60 8.82
CA GLY A 140 -0.48 17.00 7.50
C GLY A 140 0.86 16.28 7.35
N THR A 141 1.73 16.32 8.36
CA THR A 141 3.00 15.58 8.35
C THR A 141 2.73 14.08 8.46
N ALA A 142 3.43 13.31 7.64
CA ALA A 142 3.44 11.85 7.69
C ALA A 142 4.80 11.34 7.20
N PHE A 143 5.20 10.16 7.67
CA PHE A 143 6.39 9.47 7.16
C PHE A 143 5.96 8.50 6.06
N SER A 144 6.36 8.78 4.82
CA SER A 144 6.05 7.95 3.65
C SER A 144 7.08 6.84 3.45
N VAL A 145 6.80 5.86 2.60
CA VAL A 145 7.78 4.82 2.19
C VAL A 145 9.07 5.44 1.64
N GLY A 146 8.92 6.45 0.79
CA GLY A 146 10.04 7.20 0.24
C GLY A 146 9.60 8.58 -0.25
N VAL A 147 10.37 9.16 -1.17
CA VAL A 147 10.16 10.53 -1.64
C VAL A 147 9.31 10.63 -2.91
N TYR A 148 9.00 9.51 -3.55
CA TYR A 148 8.25 9.46 -4.80
C TYR A 148 6.82 8.96 -4.60
N ASN A 149 5.89 9.50 -5.39
CA ASN A 149 4.51 8.99 -5.45
C ASN A 149 4.39 7.81 -6.45
N LYS A 150 3.18 7.23 -6.56
CA LYS A 150 2.90 6.11 -7.49
C LYS A 150 3.21 6.37 -8.97
N LYS A 151 3.36 7.63 -9.39
CA LYS A 151 3.72 8.04 -10.76
C LYS A 151 5.24 8.28 -10.93
N GLY A 152 6.04 8.11 -9.88
CA GLY A 152 7.48 8.37 -9.88
C GLY A 152 7.86 9.85 -9.73
N ALA A 153 6.91 10.74 -9.46
CA ALA A 153 7.21 12.14 -9.21
C ALA A 153 7.61 12.34 -7.75
N GLN A 154 8.67 13.12 -7.51
CA GLN A 154 9.14 13.42 -6.16
C GLN A 154 8.17 14.37 -5.48
N THR A 155 7.57 13.94 -4.37
CA THR A 155 6.59 14.71 -3.58
C THR A 155 6.96 14.82 -2.10
N GLY A 156 7.93 14.04 -1.63
CA GLY A 156 8.37 14.03 -0.23
C GLY A 156 9.82 14.50 -0.05
N THR A 157 10.26 14.50 1.20
CA THR A 157 11.66 14.77 1.58
C THR A 157 12.19 13.60 2.40
N ALA A 158 13.50 13.32 2.30
CA ALA A 158 14.12 12.18 3.01
C ALA A 158 13.90 12.22 4.53
N LYS A 159 13.73 13.41 5.10
CA LYS A 159 13.46 13.65 6.53
C LYS A 159 12.18 12.98 7.03
N TYR A 160 11.16 12.83 6.18
CA TYR A 160 9.85 12.27 6.53
C TYR A 160 9.62 10.95 5.78
N THR A 161 10.55 10.01 5.92
CA THR A 161 10.45 8.70 5.28
C THR A 161 10.75 7.55 6.23
N MET A 162 10.08 6.42 6.01
CA MET A 162 10.26 5.17 6.74
C MET A 162 11.62 4.50 6.41
N PRO A 163 12.14 3.64 7.31
CA PRO A 163 11.58 3.33 8.62
C PRO A 163 11.80 4.48 9.60
N ILE A 164 10.91 4.62 10.58
CA ILE A 164 11.15 5.51 11.71
C ILE A 164 12.10 4.79 12.66
N MET A 165 13.29 5.37 12.85
CA MET A 165 14.41 4.78 13.57
C MET A 165 15.12 5.84 14.42
N PRO A 166 16.10 5.49 15.28
CA PRO A 166 16.86 6.51 16.01
C PRO A 166 17.31 7.64 15.10
N GLY A 167 17.11 8.88 15.54
CA GLY A 167 17.33 10.15 14.84
C GLY A 167 16.39 10.49 13.70
N SER A 168 15.28 9.74 13.53
CA SER A 168 14.23 10.11 12.58
C SER A 168 13.32 11.24 13.08
N HIS A 169 13.47 11.65 14.35
CA HIS A 169 12.66 12.75 14.88
C HIS A 169 13.07 14.07 14.22
N PRO A 170 12.15 14.79 13.56
CA PRO A 170 12.50 15.91 12.69
C PRO A 170 13.00 17.16 13.41
N PHE A 171 12.79 17.27 14.72
CA PHE A 171 13.14 18.45 15.51
C PHE A 171 14.16 18.18 16.62
N ILE A 172 14.56 16.91 16.79
CA ILE A 172 15.46 16.47 17.87
C ILE A 172 16.41 15.45 17.27
N ASP A 173 17.57 15.91 16.84
CA ASP A 173 18.49 15.09 16.04
C ASP A 173 18.87 13.79 16.78
N ASN A 174 19.23 13.88 18.06
CA ASN A 174 19.68 12.74 18.87
C ASN A 174 18.53 11.89 19.46
N GLN A 175 17.29 12.06 18.98
CA GLN A 175 16.17 11.32 19.54
C GLN A 175 16.33 9.82 19.29
N GLY A 176 16.07 9.01 20.32
CA GLY A 176 16.13 7.56 20.24
C GLY A 176 15.03 6.93 19.37
N ALA A 177 15.05 5.60 19.30
CA ALA A 177 13.92 4.82 18.79
C ALA A 177 12.65 5.05 19.63
N VAL A 178 11.49 4.73 19.05
CA VAL A 178 10.22 4.72 19.78
C VAL A 178 10.26 3.59 20.82
N LYS A 179 9.65 3.79 21.98
CA LYS A 179 9.60 2.76 23.03
C LYS A 179 8.45 1.78 22.80
N LEU A 180 8.59 0.55 23.30
CA LEU A 180 7.49 -0.43 23.33
C LEU A 180 6.28 0.11 24.11
N GLY A 181 5.08 -0.26 23.70
CA GLY A 181 3.81 0.17 24.31
C GLY A 181 3.20 1.43 23.72
N TYR A 182 3.93 2.21 22.92
CA TYR A 182 3.35 3.33 22.18
C TYR A 182 2.72 2.86 20.87
N THR A 183 1.56 3.43 20.56
CA THR A 183 0.82 3.16 19.33
C THR A 183 1.28 4.10 18.22
N PHE A 184 1.50 3.58 17.01
CA PHE A 184 1.58 4.40 15.82
C PHE A 184 0.35 4.19 14.93
N ARG A 185 -0.01 5.23 14.18
CA ARG A 185 -1.13 5.23 13.23
C ARG A 185 -0.59 5.26 11.83
N TYR A 186 -1.33 4.66 10.91
CA TYR A 186 -0.91 4.58 9.52
C TYR A 186 -2.09 4.56 8.58
N SER A 187 -1.78 4.78 7.30
CA SER A 187 -2.75 4.62 6.22
C SER A 187 -2.14 4.01 4.96
N PHE A 188 -2.99 3.39 4.16
CA PHE A 188 -2.71 2.92 2.80
C PHE A 188 -3.71 3.55 1.83
N THR A 189 -3.33 3.70 0.57
CA THR A 189 -4.26 4.04 -0.51
C THR A 189 -4.39 2.89 -1.49
N THR A 190 -5.61 2.52 -1.84
CA THR A 190 -5.87 1.57 -2.94
C THR A 190 -6.54 2.29 -4.10
N MET A 191 -6.21 1.85 -5.32
CA MET A 191 -6.93 2.16 -6.54
C MET A 191 -7.16 0.82 -7.23
N ALA A 192 -8.24 0.15 -6.82
CA ALA A 192 -8.53 -1.24 -7.09
C ALA A 192 -10.04 -1.51 -6.87
N SER A 193 -10.51 -2.67 -7.31
CA SER A 193 -11.92 -3.11 -7.28
C SER A 193 -12.34 -3.63 -5.90
N LEU A 194 -11.96 -2.92 -4.84
CA LEU A 194 -12.17 -3.30 -3.44
C LEU A 194 -13.39 -2.58 -2.84
N ASN A 195 -14.56 -2.68 -3.47
CA ASN A 195 -15.76 -1.94 -3.08
C ASN A 195 -16.73 -2.72 -2.18
N ASP A 196 -16.62 -4.05 -2.13
CA ASP A 196 -17.45 -4.93 -1.28
C ASP A 196 -17.14 -4.66 0.21
N ASN A 197 -18.09 -4.96 1.08
CA ASN A 197 -17.94 -4.77 2.52
C ASN A 197 -17.16 -5.90 3.21
N ARG A 198 -16.86 -6.96 2.47
CA ARG A 198 -16.02 -8.09 2.88
C ARG A 198 -14.63 -8.02 2.27
N ASP A 199 -14.33 -6.99 1.48
CA ASP A 199 -12.96 -6.68 1.08
C ASP A 199 -12.18 -6.14 2.29
N PHE A 200 -10.90 -6.48 2.38
CA PHE A 200 -10.04 -6.03 3.47
C PHE A 200 -8.57 -5.94 3.05
N ILE A 201 -7.77 -5.24 3.84
CA ILE A 201 -6.31 -5.31 3.79
C ILE A 201 -5.84 -6.20 4.91
N ARG A 202 -4.96 -7.16 4.60
CA ARG A 202 -4.22 -7.93 5.60
C ARG A 202 -2.81 -7.38 5.67
N VAL A 203 -2.34 -7.14 6.88
CA VAL A 203 -0.93 -6.85 7.15
C VAL A 203 -0.40 -7.92 8.09
N GLU A 204 0.72 -8.53 7.71
CA GLU A 204 1.41 -9.56 8.48
C GLU A 204 2.72 -8.99 9.04
N PRO A 205 2.76 -8.61 10.32
CA PRO A 205 3.99 -8.24 10.99
C PRO A 205 4.98 -9.40 11.08
N ARG A 206 6.24 -9.10 10.76
CA ARG A 206 7.41 -9.90 11.09
C ARG A 206 8.34 -9.07 11.95
N PHE A 207 9.12 -9.75 12.79
CA PHE A 207 9.95 -9.08 13.77
C PHE A 207 11.40 -9.49 13.60
N TYR A 208 12.27 -8.48 13.63
CA TYR A 208 13.70 -8.67 13.62
C TYR A 208 14.32 -7.96 14.82
N TYR A 209 15.44 -8.46 15.32
CA TYR A 209 16.29 -7.74 16.25
C TYR A 209 17.54 -7.27 15.53
N VAL A 210 18.03 -6.08 15.88
CA VAL A 210 19.35 -5.58 15.47
C VAL A 210 20.02 -4.88 16.66
N LYS A 211 21.34 -4.99 16.78
CA LYS A 211 22.09 -4.34 17.86
C LYS A 211 22.11 -2.82 17.70
N ASN A 212 22.45 -2.13 18.79
CA ASN A 212 22.61 -0.68 18.81
C ASN A 212 23.66 -0.12 17.83
N ASP A 213 24.57 -0.93 17.31
CA ASP A 213 25.59 -0.55 16.31
C ASP A 213 25.14 -0.82 14.86
N GLY A 214 23.95 -1.40 14.66
CA GLY A 214 23.43 -1.79 13.35
C GLY A 214 23.76 -3.22 12.92
N SER A 215 24.59 -3.94 13.68
CA SER A 215 25.00 -5.31 13.38
C SER A 215 24.04 -6.37 13.95
N GLY A 216 24.20 -7.61 13.51
CA GLY A 216 23.53 -8.76 14.11
C GLY A 216 22.01 -8.82 13.87
N ARG A 217 21.55 -8.24 12.75
CA ARG A 217 20.16 -8.35 12.30
C ARG A 217 19.76 -9.83 12.21
N GLN A 218 18.68 -10.21 12.90
CA GLN A 218 18.16 -11.58 12.89
C GLN A 218 16.64 -11.58 13.09
N GLU A 219 15.94 -12.56 12.52
CA GLU A 219 14.52 -12.76 12.80
C GLU A 219 14.34 -13.23 14.26
N VAL A 220 13.26 -12.80 14.92
CA VAL A 220 13.00 -13.10 16.33
C VAL A 220 11.59 -13.61 16.57
N ASP A 221 11.43 -14.40 17.62
CA ASP A 221 10.12 -14.62 18.23
C ASP A 221 9.91 -13.61 19.36
N LEU A 222 8.67 -13.11 19.48
CA LEU A 222 8.28 -12.18 20.53
C LEU A 222 7.38 -12.85 21.56
N TYR A 223 7.59 -12.48 22.82
CA TYR A 223 6.78 -12.87 23.97
C TYR A 223 6.37 -11.61 24.71
N TYR A 224 5.13 -11.52 25.18
CA TYR A 224 4.65 -10.31 25.85
C TYR A 224 3.79 -10.60 27.07
N HIS A 225 3.67 -9.60 27.95
CA HIS A 225 2.66 -9.60 29.01
C HIS A 225 1.44 -8.81 28.57
N ASP A 226 0.25 -9.36 28.78
CA ASP A 226 -1.01 -8.63 28.58
C ASP A 226 -2.14 -9.27 29.39
N THR A 227 -3.26 -8.56 29.47
CA THR A 227 -4.51 -9.08 30.01
C THR A 227 -5.36 -9.65 28.88
N VAL A 228 -5.52 -10.98 28.84
CA VAL A 228 -6.40 -11.66 27.88
C VAL A 228 -7.60 -12.22 28.64
N ASN A 229 -8.82 -11.92 28.18
CA ASN A 229 -10.07 -12.37 28.83
C ASN A 229 -10.11 -12.05 30.34
N LYS A 230 -9.67 -10.84 30.72
CA LYS A 230 -9.59 -10.34 32.12
C LYS A 230 -8.61 -11.09 33.02
N LYS A 231 -7.72 -11.92 32.45
CA LYS A 231 -6.66 -12.62 33.19
C LYS A 231 -5.30 -12.13 32.71
N GLN A 232 -4.38 -11.92 33.66
CA GLN A 232 -2.99 -11.63 33.31
C GLN A 232 -2.35 -12.87 32.69
N VAL A 233 -1.71 -12.68 31.55
CA VAL A 233 -0.95 -13.70 30.85
C VAL A 233 0.48 -13.19 30.72
N TYR A 234 1.42 -13.98 31.23
CA TYR A 234 2.84 -13.69 31.19
C TYR A 234 3.51 -14.52 30.09
N PHE A 235 4.50 -13.92 29.44
CA PHE A 235 5.24 -14.47 28.31
C PHE A 235 4.33 -15.15 27.28
N LEU A 236 3.26 -14.47 26.85
CA LEU A 236 2.42 -14.92 25.75
C LEU A 236 3.21 -14.80 24.44
N LYS A 237 3.45 -15.93 23.78
CA LYS A 237 4.13 -15.96 22.48
C LYS A 237 3.21 -15.36 21.40
N VAL A 238 3.74 -14.40 20.64
CA VAL A 238 3.08 -13.85 19.45
C VAL A 238 2.83 -14.97 18.43
N GLY A 239 1.64 -14.97 17.81
CA GLY A 239 1.22 -15.98 16.83
C GLY A 239 0.64 -17.27 17.42
N THR A 240 0.44 -17.33 18.74
CA THR A 240 -0.37 -18.39 19.35
C THR A 240 -1.86 -18.11 19.17
N VAL A 241 -2.71 -19.12 19.37
CA VAL A 241 -4.17 -18.94 19.34
C VAL A 241 -4.62 -17.84 20.32
N LEU A 242 -4.02 -17.78 21.51
CA LEU A 242 -4.37 -16.77 22.50
C LEU A 242 -3.90 -15.36 22.11
N ASP A 243 -2.81 -15.23 21.33
CA ASP A 243 -2.42 -13.96 20.69
C ASP A 243 -3.44 -13.56 19.62
N HIS A 244 -3.87 -14.49 18.78
CA HIS A 244 -4.88 -14.24 17.74
C HIS A 244 -6.23 -13.83 18.34
N ASP A 245 -6.59 -14.33 19.52
CA ASP A 245 -7.82 -13.95 20.23
C ASP A 245 -7.70 -12.61 20.97
N ASN A 246 -6.48 -12.10 21.21
CA ASN A 246 -6.22 -10.81 21.88
C ASN A 246 -6.32 -9.63 20.90
N VAL A 247 -7.42 -9.55 20.16
CA VAL A 247 -7.63 -8.54 19.13
C VAL A 247 -7.99 -7.19 19.74
N LYS A 248 -7.30 -6.14 19.28
CA LYS A 248 -7.59 -4.75 19.58
C LYS A 248 -8.60 -4.21 18.57
N LYS A 249 -9.56 -3.43 19.07
CA LYS A 249 -10.60 -2.79 18.27
C LYS A 249 -10.22 -1.37 17.90
N VAL A 250 -10.62 -0.96 16.70
CA VAL A 250 -10.34 0.38 16.16
C VAL A 250 -11.61 0.94 15.53
N SER A 251 -11.76 2.26 15.54
CA SER A 251 -12.78 3.00 14.79
C SER A 251 -12.16 4.19 14.07
N LEU A 252 -12.78 4.68 13.01
CA LEU A 252 -12.30 5.89 12.32
C LEU A 252 -12.32 7.12 13.25
N ASN A 253 -13.23 7.18 14.23
CA ASN A 253 -13.25 8.24 15.24
C ASN A 253 -12.00 8.23 16.13
N SER A 254 -11.52 7.04 16.55
CA SER A 254 -10.27 6.96 17.29
C SER A 254 -9.08 7.53 16.50
N LEU A 255 -9.19 7.52 15.17
CA LEU A 255 -8.22 8.02 14.19
C LEU A 255 -8.60 9.42 13.63
N ALA A 256 -9.53 10.14 14.27
CA ALA A 256 -10.08 11.39 13.71
C ALA A 256 -9.05 12.51 13.50
N ASN A 257 -7.86 12.40 14.10
CA ASN A 257 -6.78 13.34 13.82
C ASN A 257 -6.15 13.15 12.44
N VAL A 258 -6.31 11.98 11.81
CA VAL A 258 -5.71 11.64 10.50
C VAL A 258 -6.73 11.43 9.38
N VAL A 259 -8.00 11.15 9.71
CA VAL A 259 -9.07 10.96 8.71
C VAL A 259 -9.67 12.32 8.35
N GLU A 260 -9.73 12.64 7.06
CA GLU A 260 -10.30 13.90 6.58
C GLU A 260 -11.84 13.88 6.62
N GLU A 261 -12.46 14.98 7.05
CA GLU A 261 -13.91 15.10 7.17
C GLU A 261 -14.64 14.83 5.85
N LYS A 262 -14.10 15.38 4.75
CA LYS A 262 -14.62 15.20 3.39
C LYS A 262 -14.65 13.74 2.96
N GLU A 263 -13.72 12.92 3.45
CA GLU A 263 -13.70 11.48 3.15
C GLU A 263 -14.85 10.76 3.85
N ILE A 264 -15.22 11.17 5.08
CA ILE A 264 -16.38 10.62 5.78
C ILE A 264 -17.67 11.01 5.07
N GLU A 265 -17.83 12.29 4.71
CA GLU A 265 -18.97 12.80 3.94
C GLU A 265 -19.13 12.04 2.61
N THR A 266 -18.04 11.91 1.85
CA THR A 266 -18.02 11.17 0.56
C THR A 266 -18.37 9.69 0.78
N THR A 267 -17.88 9.09 1.85
CA THR A 267 -18.18 7.68 2.17
C THR A 267 -19.64 7.49 2.56
N ALA A 268 -20.21 8.41 3.34
CA ALA A 268 -21.64 8.42 3.69
C ALA A 268 -22.51 8.53 2.43
N GLU A 269 -22.19 9.47 1.55
CA GLU A 269 -22.89 9.68 0.28
C GLU A 269 -22.88 8.41 -0.59
N MET A 270 -21.71 7.82 -0.82
CA MET A 270 -21.56 6.67 -1.72
C MET A 270 -22.12 5.36 -1.15
N THR A 271 -22.17 5.21 0.18
CA THR A 271 -22.68 3.99 0.83
C THR A 271 -24.12 4.11 1.32
N GLY A 272 -24.71 5.31 1.33
CA GLY A 272 -26.02 5.57 1.92
C GLY A 272 -26.06 5.43 3.45
N ARG A 273 -24.90 5.35 4.12
CA ARG A 273 -24.79 5.19 5.58
C ARG A 273 -24.72 6.57 6.25
N LYS A 274 -25.19 6.65 7.49
CA LYS A 274 -25.00 7.84 8.34
C LYS A 274 -23.53 8.01 8.71
N GLU A 275 -23.05 9.25 8.74
CA GLU A 275 -21.65 9.55 9.10
C GLU A 275 -21.25 9.01 10.48
N ASP A 276 -22.12 9.13 11.50
CA ASP A 276 -21.84 8.58 12.83
C ASP A 276 -21.61 7.06 12.80
N SER A 277 -22.35 6.34 11.94
CA SER A 277 -22.15 4.90 11.74
C SER A 277 -20.81 4.59 11.09
N ILE A 278 -20.25 5.51 10.30
CA ILE A 278 -18.92 5.37 9.69
C ILE A 278 -17.83 5.69 10.72
N ARG A 279 -17.99 6.77 11.49
CA ARG A 279 -17.00 7.24 12.48
C ARG A 279 -16.84 6.29 13.66
N TYR A 280 -17.94 5.99 14.34
CA TYR A 280 -17.90 5.41 15.68
C TYR A 280 -18.01 3.89 15.69
N LYS A 281 -18.14 3.24 14.53
CA LYS A 281 -18.21 1.78 14.48
C LYS A 281 -16.84 1.19 14.82
N GLU A 282 -16.74 0.61 16.00
CA GLU A 282 -15.58 -0.20 16.39
C GLU A 282 -15.60 -1.57 15.69
N VAL A 283 -14.44 -1.97 15.20
CA VAL A 283 -14.20 -3.26 14.54
C VAL A 283 -12.89 -3.88 15.04
N ASP A 284 -12.86 -5.21 15.07
CA ASP A 284 -11.64 -5.98 15.32
C ASP A 284 -10.61 -5.64 14.24
N CYS A 285 -9.40 -5.26 14.66
CA CYS A 285 -8.39 -4.69 13.77
C CYS A 285 -7.07 -5.45 13.83
N TYR A 286 -6.47 -5.63 15.02
CA TYR A 286 -5.16 -6.28 15.09
C TYR A 286 -4.88 -7.03 16.39
N SER A 287 -4.09 -8.09 16.29
CA SER A 287 -3.22 -8.62 17.34
C SER A 287 -1.76 -8.34 16.96
N PRO A 288 -0.78 -8.60 17.85
CA PRO A 288 0.63 -8.51 17.47
C PRO A 288 1.03 -9.32 16.22
N GLN A 289 0.48 -10.52 15.97
CA GLN A 289 0.87 -11.30 14.78
C GLN A 289 0.07 -10.97 13.52
N MET A 290 -1.11 -10.36 13.62
CA MET A 290 -2.00 -10.19 12.48
C MET A 290 -2.79 -8.89 12.56
N ILE A 291 -2.82 -8.16 11.45
CA ILE A 291 -3.63 -6.96 11.26
C ILE A 291 -4.60 -7.20 10.11
N THR A 292 -5.87 -6.86 10.31
CA THR A 292 -6.90 -6.82 9.29
C THR A 292 -7.55 -5.43 9.31
N LEU A 293 -7.50 -4.71 8.19
CA LEU A 293 -8.27 -3.48 8.00
C LEU A 293 -9.53 -3.83 7.20
N PRO A 294 -10.69 -4.01 7.86
CA PRO A 294 -11.92 -4.30 7.16
C PRO A 294 -12.49 -3.02 6.54
N SER A 295 -13.50 -3.14 5.67
CA SER A 295 -14.07 -2.02 4.91
C SER A 295 -14.63 -0.88 5.78
N GLN A 296 -14.86 -1.10 7.08
CA GLN A 296 -15.28 -0.08 8.04
C GLN A 296 -14.15 0.91 8.37
N LEU A 297 -12.89 0.53 8.16
CA LEU A 297 -11.72 1.40 8.29
C LEU A 297 -11.28 1.99 6.94
N ARG A 298 -12.13 1.86 5.92
CA ARG A 298 -11.95 2.41 4.57
C ARG A 298 -12.81 3.67 4.38
N THR A 299 -12.23 4.66 3.73
CA THR A 299 -12.96 5.82 3.20
C THR A 299 -12.78 5.95 1.69
N PHE A 300 -13.71 6.66 1.02
CA PHE A 300 -13.59 7.02 -0.38
C PHE A 300 -12.95 8.40 -0.55
N ALA A 301 -11.89 8.46 -1.34
CA ALA A 301 -11.03 9.64 -1.52
C ALA A 301 -10.75 9.97 -3.00
N GLY A 302 -11.56 9.43 -3.92
CA GLY A 302 -11.42 9.66 -5.35
C GLY A 302 -11.66 11.11 -5.77
N SER A 303 -10.82 11.61 -6.68
CA SER A 303 -10.96 12.97 -7.22
C SER A 303 -12.05 13.02 -8.29
N THR A 304 -12.85 14.09 -8.26
CA THR A 304 -13.85 14.41 -9.28
C THR A 304 -13.34 15.42 -10.33
N ASN A 305 -12.06 15.80 -10.26
CA ASN A 305 -11.47 16.77 -11.19
C ASN A 305 -11.29 16.14 -12.59
N ASN A 306 -11.74 16.85 -13.63
CA ASN A 306 -11.71 16.39 -15.02
C ASN A 306 -12.43 15.04 -15.24
N VAL A 307 -13.49 14.79 -14.47
CA VAL A 307 -14.31 13.59 -14.56
C VAL A 307 -15.63 13.91 -15.29
N PRO A 308 -16.05 13.12 -16.31
CA PRO A 308 -17.37 13.27 -16.92
C PRO A 308 -18.49 13.12 -15.89
N SER A 309 -19.58 13.87 -16.04
CA SER A 309 -20.72 13.84 -15.09
C SER A 309 -21.28 12.42 -14.89
N THR A 310 -21.27 11.59 -15.92
CA THR A 310 -21.74 10.19 -15.90
C THR A 310 -20.78 9.21 -15.19
N ARG A 311 -19.63 9.68 -14.70
CA ARG A 311 -18.59 8.87 -14.03
C ARG A 311 -18.21 9.39 -12.63
N ILE A 312 -18.89 10.41 -12.12
CA ILE A 312 -18.53 11.08 -10.85
C ILE A 312 -18.54 10.10 -9.67
N ASN A 313 -19.57 9.27 -9.53
CA ASN A 313 -19.67 8.34 -8.40
C ASN A 313 -18.59 7.26 -8.48
N GLN A 314 -18.36 6.69 -9.66
CA GLN A 314 -17.29 5.72 -9.87
C GLN A 314 -15.93 6.34 -9.57
N ALA A 315 -15.70 7.59 -9.97
CA ALA A 315 -14.47 8.31 -9.66
C ALA A 315 -14.28 8.52 -8.16
N LYS A 316 -15.31 8.95 -7.41
CA LYS A 316 -15.27 9.10 -5.94
C LYS A 316 -14.85 7.79 -5.25
N MET A 317 -15.40 6.65 -5.70
CA MET A 317 -15.13 5.33 -5.11
C MET A 317 -13.80 4.69 -5.58
N SER A 318 -13.25 5.15 -6.70
CA SER A 318 -12.09 4.53 -7.36
C SER A 318 -10.77 4.61 -6.59
N VAL A 319 -10.65 5.57 -5.67
CA VAL A 319 -9.50 5.69 -4.78
C VAL A 319 -10.00 5.60 -3.36
N GLN A 320 -9.40 4.72 -2.58
CA GLN A 320 -9.84 4.41 -1.23
C GLN A 320 -8.65 4.58 -0.29
N LYS A 321 -8.88 5.17 0.88
CA LYS A 321 -7.88 5.20 1.95
C LYS A 321 -8.30 4.25 3.05
N TRP A 322 -7.33 3.52 3.57
CA TRP A 322 -7.50 2.54 4.63
C TRP A 322 -6.66 2.97 5.82
N TYR A 323 -7.26 2.98 7.00
CA TYR A 323 -6.62 3.52 8.20
C TYR A 323 -6.45 2.44 9.25
N GLY A 324 -5.32 2.47 9.94
CA GLY A 324 -5.04 1.55 11.03
C GLY A 324 -4.19 2.17 12.11
N GLU A 325 -4.10 1.44 13.21
CA GLU A 325 -3.14 1.69 14.26
C GLU A 325 -2.54 0.37 14.72
N TYR A 326 -1.32 0.43 15.27
CA TYR A 326 -0.62 -0.75 15.71
C TYR A 326 0.32 -0.42 16.86
N SER A 327 0.45 -1.36 17.79
CA SER A 327 1.37 -1.30 18.91
C SER A 327 1.81 -2.71 19.28
N LEU A 328 3.04 -2.82 19.80
CA LEU A 328 3.43 -3.97 20.60
C LEU A 328 3.19 -3.63 22.08
N PRO A 329 2.75 -4.58 22.93
CA PRO A 329 2.61 -4.36 24.36
C PRO A 329 3.89 -3.83 25.00
N ALA A 330 3.75 -3.03 26.07
CA ALA A 330 4.88 -2.37 26.71
C ALA A 330 5.92 -3.36 27.28
N GLU A 331 5.47 -4.54 27.71
CA GLU A 331 6.34 -5.61 28.20
C GLU A 331 6.50 -6.69 27.13
N THR A 332 7.19 -6.35 26.04
CA THR A 332 7.53 -7.30 24.95
C THR A 332 9.01 -7.66 25.00
N PHE A 333 9.29 -8.95 24.91
CA PHE A 333 10.61 -9.55 24.98
C PHE A 333 10.91 -10.29 23.67
N ALA A 334 12.13 -10.15 23.16
CA ALA A 334 12.58 -10.80 21.93
C ALA A 334 13.58 -11.92 22.24
N VAL A 335 13.47 -13.04 21.53
CA VAL A 335 14.46 -14.12 21.51
C VAL A 335 14.81 -14.48 20.07
N PRO A 336 15.99 -15.09 19.81
CA PRO A 336 16.28 -15.64 18.51
C PRO A 336 15.14 -16.54 18.02
N LYS A 337 14.81 -16.48 16.72
CA LYS A 337 13.72 -17.26 16.13
C LYS A 337 13.84 -18.75 16.52
N GLY A 338 12.74 -19.33 17.01
CA GLY A 338 12.70 -20.74 17.39
C GLY A 338 13.34 -21.10 18.72
N TYR A 339 13.82 -20.14 19.51
CA TYR A 339 14.33 -20.40 20.86
C TYR A 339 13.24 -20.98 21.78
N ASP A 340 13.57 -22.06 22.49
CA ASP A 340 12.65 -22.78 23.37
C ASP A 340 12.55 -22.12 24.77
N VAL A 341 11.73 -21.05 24.83
CA VAL A 341 11.44 -20.32 26.07
C VAL A 341 10.75 -21.22 27.11
N LEU A 342 9.92 -22.18 26.69
CA LEU A 342 9.19 -23.06 27.60
C LEU A 342 10.14 -24.02 28.32
N ASN A 343 11.08 -24.62 27.61
CA ASN A 343 12.12 -25.44 28.23
C ASN A 343 13.02 -24.60 29.14
N ALA A 344 13.42 -23.40 28.71
CA ALA A 344 14.20 -22.49 29.54
C ALA A 344 13.47 -22.11 30.84
N ALA A 345 12.16 -21.88 30.79
CA ALA A 345 11.33 -21.61 31.95
C ALA A 345 11.31 -22.78 32.94
N ARG A 346 11.18 -24.02 32.44
CA ARG A 346 11.19 -25.24 33.25
C ARG A 346 12.52 -25.43 33.98
N LEU A 347 13.64 -25.24 33.28
CA LEU A 347 14.97 -25.39 33.84
C LEU A 347 15.32 -24.34 34.90
N LYS A 348 14.68 -23.15 34.84
CA LYS A 348 14.94 -22.02 35.74
C LYS A 348 13.86 -21.83 36.83
N ASN A 349 12.91 -22.75 36.97
CA ASN A 349 11.76 -22.65 37.89
C ASN A 349 10.92 -21.37 37.69
N GLY A 350 10.77 -20.93 36.43
CA GLY A 350 10.05 -19.72 36.05
C GLY A 350 10.91 -18.74 35.27
N LEU A 351 10.29 -17.63 34.87
CA LEU A 351 10.91 -16.54 34.11
C LEU A 351 10.64 -15.21 34.81
N SER A 352 11.64 -14.36 34.85
CA SER A 352 11.60 -13.01 35.41
C SER A 352 11.62 -11.91 34.35
N GLY A 353 11.89 -12.26 33.09
CA GLY A 353 12.10 -11.32 31.99
C GLY A 353 13.53 -10.73 31.97
N ARG A 354 14.39 -11.15 32.90
CA ARG A 354 15.79 -10.68 33.01
C ARG A 354 16.81 -11.69 32.53
N GLU A 355 16.38 -12.87 32.12
CA GLU A 355 17.25 -13.94 31.65
C GLU A 355 18.17 -13.47 30.50
N ASP A 356 19.34 -14.08 30.38
CA ASP A 356 20.37 -13.67 29.42
C ASP A 356 20.05 -14.04 27.96
N PHE A 357 19.07 -14.94 27.75
CA PHE A 357 18.63 -15.32 26.41
C PHE A 357 17.68 -14.30 25.77
N TRP A 358 17.13 -13.36 26.56
CA TRP A 358 16.38 -12.24 26.00
C TRP A 358 17.33 -11.29 25.29
N LEU A 359 17.00 -10.92 24.06
CA LEU A 359 17.75 -9.93 23.29
C LEU A 359 17.52 -8.54 23.88
N LYS A 360 18.62 -7.86 24.25
CA LYS A 360 18.66 -6.55 24.91
C LYS A 360 19.60 -5.62 24.14
N ASP A 361 19.64 -4.34 24.51
CA ASP A 361 20.62 -3.37 24.00
C ASP A 361 20.61 -3.25 22.46
N GLY A 362 19.41 -3.21 21.89
CA GLY A 362 19.20 -3.04 20.47
C GLY A 362 17.78 -2.60 20.14
N TYR A 363 17.35 -2.93 18.93
CA TYR A 363 16.05 -2.54 18.41
C TYR A 363 15.28 -3.75 17.91
N ILE A 364 13.97 -3.76 18.13
CA ILE A 364 13.01 -4.60 17.42
C ILE A 364 12.55 -3.84 16.18
N ILE A 365 12.77 -4.40 15.00
CA ILE A 365 12.27 -3.88 13.73
C ILE A 365 10.92 -4.53 13.47
N ILE A 366 9.90 -3.71 13.27
CA ILE A 366 8.61 -4.13 12.74
C ILE A 366 8.70 -4.10 11.21
N ASN A 367 8.51 -5.26 10.60
CA ASN A 367 8.48 -5.45 9.15
C ASN A 367 7.05 -5.83 8.72
N PHE A 368 6.45 -5.11 7.77
CA PHE A 368 5.08 -5.35 7.31
C PHE A 368 5.06 -5.97 5.92
N ASP A 369 4.42 -7.13 5.79
CA ASP A 369 3.93 -7.64 4.51
C ASP A 369 2.47 -7.24 4.33
N ILE A 370 2.13 -6.60 3.21
CA ILE A 370 0.86 -5.90 3.02
C ILE A 370 0.17 -6.42 1.76
N GLU A 371 -1.03 -6.95 1.94
CA GLU A 371 -1.82 -7.53 0.86
C GLU A 371 -3.30 -7.11 0.95
N THR A 372 -3.95 -6.98 -0.19
CA THR A 372 -5.40 -6.77 -0.26
C THR A 372 -6.12 -8.07 -0.56
N TYR A 373 -7.30 -8.24 0.01
CA TYR A 373 -8.16 -9.38 -0.21
C TYR A 373 -9.48 -8.92 -0.82
N HIS A 374 -9.83 -9.50 -1.97
CA HIS A 374 -11.08 -9.24 -2.66
C HIS A 374 -12.07 -10.38 -2.40
N TYR A 375 -13.28 -10.04 -1.99
CA TYR A 375 -14.34 -11.00 -1.78
C TYR A 375 -15.00 -11.39 -3.11
N ASN A 376 -14.83 -12.65 -3.50
CA ASN A 376 -15.47 -13.21 -4.66
C ASN A 376 -16.86 -13.76 -4.27
N SER A 377 -17.92 -13.05 -4.69
CA SER A 377 -19.30 -13.43 -4.39
C SER A 377 -19.75 -14.73 -5.04
N THR A 378 -19.06 -15.18 -6.10
CA THR A 378 -19.36 -16.44 -6.78
C THR A 378 -18.82 -17.63 -6.01
N THR A 379 -17.59 -17.52 -5.48
CA THR A 379 -16.95 -18.60 -4.70
C THR A 379 -17.26 -18.51 -3.21
N GLY A 380 -17.71 -17.35 -2.74
CA GLY A 380 -18.05 -17.09 -1.35
C GLY A 380 -16.85 -16.85 -0.45
N VAL A 381 -15.63 -16.73 -1.01
CA VAL A 381 -14.37 -16.61 -0.26
C VAL A 381 -13.61 -15.33 -0.63
N ALA A 382 -12.80 -14.84 0.30
CA ALA A 382 -11.88 -13.74 0.06
C ALA A 382 -10.56 -14.27 -0.52
N GLU A 383 -10.17 -13.74 -1.67
CA GLU A 383 -8.99 -14.16 -2.43
C GLU A 383 -7.94 -13.05 -2.39
N ARG A 384 -6.66 -13.45 -2.34
CA ARG A 384 -5.53 -12.52 -2.40
C ARG A 384 -5.57 -11.77 -3.74
N HIS A 385 -5.50 -10.44 -3.69
CA HIS A 385 -5.73 -9.57 -4.85
C HIS A 385 -4.50 -8.74 -5.23
N LEU A 386 -4.01 -7.85 -4.36
CA LEU A 386 -2.82 -7.03 -4.59
C LEU A 386 -1.79 -7.24 -3.47
N SER A 387 -0.51 -7.04 -3.80
CA SER A 387 0.60 -7.08 -2.85
C SER A 387 1.47 -5.84 -3.00
N TYR A 388 1.85 -5.21 -1.89
CA TYR A 388 2.69 -4.01 -1.89
C TYR A 388 4.13 -4.31 -2.35
N ILE A 389 4.66 -5.48 -2.01
CA ILE A 389 5.98 -5.95 -2.42
C ILE A 389 5.91 -6.56 -3.82
N ASN A 390 4.83 -7.30 -4.10
CA ASN A 390 4.66 -8.10 -5.30
C ASN A 390 5.93 -8.90 -5.66
N LYS A 391 6.39 -9.72 -4.70
CA LYS A 391 7.72 -10.34 -4.70
C LYS A 391 8.04 -11.07 -6.00
N GLN A 392 7.10 -11.86 -6.52
CA GLN A 392 7.30 -12.63 -7.75
C GLN A 392 7.53 -11.72 -8.97
N ASN A 393 6.68 -10.71 -9.18
CA ASN A 393 6.85 -9.78 -10.30
C ASN A 393 8.07 -8.88 -10.11
N SER A 394 8.38 -8.49 -8.87
CA SER A 394 9.59 -7.72 -8.56
C SER A 394 10.86 -8.48 -8.92
N GLN A 395 10.90 -9.80 -8.67
CA GLN A 395 12.04 -10.65 -8.97
C GLN A 395 12.12 -11.01 -10.47
N THR A 396 10.97 -11.30 -11.09
CA THR A 396 10.93 -11.80 -12.48
C THR A 396 11.02 -10.68 -13.50
N TYR A 397 10.34 -9.56 -13.24
CA TYR A 397 10.15 -8.47 -14.20
C TYR A 397 10.68 -7.12 -13.71
N GLY A 398 11.20 -7.03 -12.48
CA GLY A 398 11.71 -5.78 -11.91
C GLY A 398 10.64 -4.72 -11.65
N CYS A 399 9.35 -5.09 -11.63
CA CYS A 399 8.23 -4.15 -11.56
C CYS A 399 7.31 -4.41 -10.35
N CYS A 400 6.30 -3.54 -10.19
CA CYS A 400 5.17 -3.71 -9.25
C CYS A 400 5.49 -3.76 -7.73
N ASN A 401 6.74 -3.57 -7.33
CA ASN A 401 7.11 -3.39 -5.93
C ASN A 401 6.99 -1.92 -5.55
N MET A 402 6.02 -1.61 -4.70
CA MET A 402 5.71 -0.23 -4.31
C MET A 402 6.68 0.34 -3.28
N TRP A 403 7.36 -0.51 -2.49
CA TRP A 403 8.51 -0.06 -1.67
C TRP A 403 9.60 0.55 -2.55
N LYS A 404 10.01 -0.17 -3.60
CA LYS A 404 10.99 0.33 -4.58
C LYS A 404 10.48 1.54 -5.35
N LYS A 405 9.24 1.47 -5.86
CA LYS A 405 8.66 2.50 -6.72
C LYS A 405 8.49 3.85 -6.02
N GLU A 406 8.23 3.84 -4.72
CA GLU A 406 8.08 5.07 -3.92
C GLU A 406 9.41 5.59 -3.37
N GLY A 407 10.52 4.87 -3.62
CA GLY A 407 11.87 5.29 -3.26
C GLY A 407 12.27 4.92 -1.84
N TYR A 408 11.91 3.72 -1.40
CA TYR A 408 12.38 3.19 -0.12
C TYR A 408 13.92 3.13 -0.07
N THR A 409 14.48 3.45 1.10
CA THR A 409 15.94 3.44 1.32
C THR A 409 16.36 2.13 1.96
N TYR A 410 17.32 1.43 1.35
CA TYR A 410 17.77 0.11 1.82
C TYR A 410 18.96 0.13 2.78
N THR A 411 19.56 1.30 3.00
CA THR A 411 20.64 1.48 3.97
C THR A 411 20.52 2.88 4.59
N ARG A 412 20.54 2.97 5.92
CA ARG A 412 20.57 4.26 6.62
C ARG A 412 21.73 4.32 7.59
N THR A 413 22.49 5.41 7.51
CA THR A 413 23.57 5.69 8.46
C THR A 413 23.14 6.81 9.37
N ASN A 414 23.19 6.57 10.68
CA ASN A 414 22.96 7.59 11.68
C ASN A 414 24.00 7.52 12.80
N TYR A 415 24.60 8.65 13.16
CA TYR A 415 25.67 8.73 14.17
C TYR A 415 26.79 7.70 13.99
N GLY A 416 27.21 7.47 12.74
CA GLY A 416 28.27 6.50 12.39
C GLY A 416 27.84 5.03 12.45
N LYS A 417 26.56 4.75 12.69
CA LYS A 417 25.97 3.40 12.72
C LYS A 417 25.16 3.17 11.46
N THR A 418 25.42 2.09 10.77
CA THR A 418 24.75 1.76 9.51
C THR A 418 23.79 0.61 9.72
N PHE A 419 22.55 0.78 9.25
CA PHE A 419 21.49 -0.20 9.34
C PHE A 419 21.10 -0.64 7.92
N ASP A 420 21.13 -1.95 7.69
CA ASP A 420 20.64 -2.57 6.46
C ASP A 420 19.14 -2.85 6.57
N LEU A 421 18.40 -2.40 5.58
CA LEU A 421 16.94 -2.39 5.54
C LEU A 421 16.44 -3.26 4.39
N THR A 422 15.23 -3.77 4.55
CA THR A 422 14.52 -4.57 3.54
C THR A 422 13.11 -4.05 3.34
N ASP A 423 12.49 -4.41 2.21
CA ASP A 423 11.07 -4.16 1.97
C ASP A 423 10.25 -4.57 3.21
N GLY A 424 9.34 -3.70 3.66
CA GLY A 424 8.52 -3.93 4.84
C GLY A 424 9.04 -3.27 6.12
N ASP A 425 10.34 -2.97 6.26
CA ASP A 425 10.89 -2.40 7.51
C ASP A 425 10.28 -1.01 7.74
N THR A 426 9.45 -0.90 8.78
CA THR A 426 8.52 0.22 9.01
C THR A 426 8.92 1.06 10.21
N MET A 427 9.28 0.42 11.32
CA MET A 427 9.52 1.07 12.61
C MET A 427 10.58 0.31 13.41
N PHE A 428 11.48 1.04 14.05
CA PHE A 428 12.42 0.51 15.03
C PHE A 428 11.91 0.89 16.42
N LEU A 429 11.71 -0.12 17.25
CA LEU A 429 11.37 0.02 18.66
C LEU A 429 12.58 -0.36 19.52
N TYR A 430 12.78 0.30 20.65
CA TYR A 430 13.76 -0.19 21.62
C TYR A 430 13.39 -1.60 22.09
N THR A 431 14.39 -2.48 22.29
CA THR A 431 14.18 -3.65 23.14
C THR A 431 13.81 -3.21 24.55
N ILE A 432 13.03 -4.03 25.27
CA ILE A 432 12.53 -3.70 26.62
C ILE A 432 13.63 -3.31 27.61
N TYR A 433 14.86 -3.82 27.45
CA TYR A 433 16.01 -3.36 28.22
C TYR A 433 17.05 -2.66 27.33
N GLN A 434 17.53 -1.52 27.81
CA GLN A 434 18.67 -0.75 27.29
C GLN A 434 19.62 -0.43 28.45
N TYR A 435 20.87 -0.85 28.35
CA TYR A 435 21.93 -0.67 29.33
C TYR A 435 21.48 -1.04 30.76
N GLY A 436 20.80 -2.18 30.88
CA GLY A 436 20.26 -2.69 32.14
C GLY A 436 19.01 -1.98 32.68
N ARG A 437 18.46 -1.00 31.95
CA ARG A 437 17.25 -0.25 32.34
C ARG A 437 16.06 -0.60 31.46
N LYS A 438 14.89 -0.75 32.09
CA LYS A 438 13.64 -0.98 31.37
C LYS A 438 13.30 0.28 30.55
N THR A 439 12.98 0.11 29.27
CA THR A 439 12.72 1.19 28.30
C THR A 439 11.41 0.90 27.58
N ASN A 440 10.29 1.35 28.15
CA ASN A 440 8.96 1.17 27.57
C ASN A 440 8.02 2.31 27.98
N ALA A 441 6.81 2.37 27.43
CA ALA A 441 5.82 3.39 27.78
C ALA A 441 5.46 3.37 29.28
N SER A 442 5.43 2.20 29.92
CA SER A 442 5.06 2.09 31.35
C SER A 442 6.03 2.83 32.29
N THR A 443 7.31 2.98 31.91
CA THR A 443 8.29 3.72 32.72
C THR A 443 8.16 5.24 32.59
N ASP A 444 7.48 5.73 31.56
CA ASP A 444 7.30 7.17 31.32
C ASP A 444 6.14 7.74 32.15
N TYR A 445 5.12 6.91 32.41
CA TYR A 445 3.96 7.29 33.23
C TYR A 445 4.07 6.85 34.70
N SER A 446 5.15 6.15 35.10
CA SER A 446 5.33 5.66 36.47
C SER A 446 5.89 6.69 37.47
N SER A 447 5.70 8.00 37.27
CA SER A 447 6.07 8.99 38.29
C SER A 447 4.99 10.05 38.54
N ARG A 448 4.57 10.11 39.82
CA ARG A 448 3.68 11.08 40.51
C ARG A 448 2.19 10.73 40.59
N GLY A 449 1.90 9.68 41.36
CA GLY A 449 0.77 9.76 42.28
C GLY A 449 1.15 10.71 43.43
N THR A 450 0.59 11.91 43.44
CA THR A 450 0.39 12.63 44.70
C THR A 450 -0.81 11.99 45.38
N HIS A 451 -0.54 11.29 46.48
CA HIS A 451 -1.54 11.06 47.52
C HIS A 451 -2.01 12.39 48.11
#